data_AF-M0M870-F1
#
_entry.id   AF-M0M870-F1
#
_cell.length_a   1.000
_cell.length_b   1.000
_cell.length_c   1.000
_cell.angle_alpha   90.00
_cell.angle_beta   90.00
_cell.angle_gamma   90.00
#
_symmetry.space_group_name_H-M   'P 1'
#
loop_
_entity.id
_entity.type
_entity.pdbx_description
1 polymer ?
#
loop_
_entity_poly.entity_id
_entity_poly.type
_entity_poly.pdbx_seq_one_letter_code
_entity_poly.pdbx_strand_id
1 'polypeptide(L)'
;MKLSFQHANPDAGSESFLIRCERESEHDQTACILVDAGPEVDLDAMLDSDEYLTAILLTHAHADHYLSLAENHRDGAPIYATEATASMLETVLTEAQRSAATDLGDPEAVLGALEPITEWASPLSGVRVAPVPVGHVPGAAGFVMQYEDDGGEQRTVLATGDWTPERAAGNPGLDGDLGVDVDALFLTGATNDCYTDALTESIGTIAKRAYAGSSVLVSASGLMGVRYAYLLSHLGERLDRRLSINLVGQAAKLYDDLGYNLRGVESIPEYEDPDALLGPETVTIAGPEVPTEGSSGRLFETIQNDESATLVQILGGGDPPIASARCTMYDFEVVAHPTEYAVDELVEELSPEQVVVTHQHGRSRDRYKNKNYHAFVWATDDRQAYPIFEAGEWSPPPWMTSEGIALVRNGGDPTQRNWFGTALESADAGLLLPTCERAEPDLAAEGLDVDALESRLSGPSGDVTSPDYETNESAESEPTPTEPAVSASTPEATTADEADPNADALTSIHDRLDAIESHLEPEEQTVEARVVDAGDGVTMLRLLDTEDGDVPDLKHGEEVAVTLRESAKAEVTSP
;
A
#
# COMPACT_ATOMS: atom_id res chain seq x y z
N MET A 1 -12.61 25.13 -16.44
CA MET A 1 -11.49 24.26 -16.08
C MET A 1 -11.71 22.94 -16.79
N LYS A 2 -10.66 22.36 -17.34
CA LYS A 2 -10.63 20.96 -17.83
C LYS A 2 -9.79 20.14 -16.85
N LEU A 3 -10.27 18.93 -16.56
CA LEU A 3 -9.62 17.97 -15.67
C LEU A 3 -9.30 16.69 -16.44
N SER A 4 -8.06 16.24 -16.36
CA SER A 4 -7.66 14.92 -16.83
C SER A 4 -6.82 14.19 -15.78
N PHE A 5 -6.77 12.86 -15.88
CA PHE A 5 -5.92 12.03 -15.03
C PHE A 5 -5.02 11.11 -15.88
N GLN A 6 -3.92 10.66 -15.30
CA GLN A 6 -3.01 9.68 -15.89
C GLN A 6 -2.39 8.84 -14.76
N HIS A 7 -2.39 7.50 -14.89
CA HIS A 7 -1.65 6.65 -13.96
C HIS A 7 -0.15 6.90 -14.10
N ALA A 8 0.54 7.07 -12.99
CA ALA A 8 1.96 7.41 -12.97
C ALA A 8 2.87 6.17 -12.91
N ASN A 9 2.40 5.11 -12.24
CA ASN A 9 3.12 3.84 -12.07
C ASN A 9 2.25 2.60 -12.42
N PRO A 10 1.62 2.52 -13.60
CA PRO A 10 0.67 1.45 -13.91
C PRO A 10 1.27 0.03 -13.87
N ASP A 11 2.57 -0.10 -14.10
CA ASP A 11 3.31 -1.36 -14.09
C ASP A 11 3.82 -1.76 -12.69
N ALA A 12 3.83 -0.80 -11.75
CA ALA A 12 4.39 -0.96 -10.41
C ALA A 12 3.39 -0.64 -9.31
N GLY A 13 2.11 -1.01 -9.53
CA GLY A 13 1.09 -0.83 -8.51
C GLY A 13 -0.17 -0.11 -8.96
N SER A 14 -0.02 0.93 -9.77
CA SER A 14 -1.09 1.89 -10.13
C SER A 14 -1.66 2.69 -8.95
N GLU A 15 -0.93 2.85 -7.85
CA GLU A 15 -1.33 3.67 -6.70
C GLU A 15 -1.14 5.17 -6.98
N SER A 16 -0.12 5.51 -7.78
CA SER A 16 0.24 6.91 -8.05
C SER A 16 -0.41 7.41 -9.34
N PHE A 17 -0.90 8.64 -9.33
CA PHE A 17 -1.53 9.25 -10.51
C PHE A 17 -1.42 10.77 -10.53
N LEU A 18 -1.41 11.32 -11.74
CA LEU A 18 -1.28 12.75 -11.99
C LEU A 18 -2.63 13.33 -12.41
N ILE A 19 -3.10 14.37 -11.71
CA ILE A 19 -4.27 15.16 -12.05
C ILE A 19 -3.82 16.46 -12.74
N ARG A 20 -4.31 16.72 -13.95
CA ARG A 20 -4.02 17.94 -14.71
C ARG A 20 -5.20 18.91 -14.66
N CYS A 21 -4.93 20.12 -14.22
CA CYS A 21 -5.89 21.22 -14.12
C CYS A 21 -5.60 22.26 -15.22
N GLU A 22 -6.33 22.17 -16.33
CA GLU A 22 -6.20 23.09 -17.47
C GLU A 22 -7.21 24.25 -17.34
N ARG A 23 -6.73 25.50 -17.52
CA ARG A 23 -7.57 26.71 -17.50
C ARG A 23 -7.46 27.47 -18.81
N GLU A 24 -8.59 27.85 -19.39
CA GLU A 24 -8.63 28.49 -20.72
C GLU A 24 -8.05 29.91 -20.78
N SER A 25 -7.79 30.60 -19.66
CA SER A 25 -7.65 32.07 -19.70
C SER A 25 -6.61 32.76 -18.83
N GLU A 26 -5.81 32.07 -17.99
CA GLU A 26 -4.92 32.78 -17.05
C GLU A 26 -3.42 32.45 -17.15
N HIS A 27 -3.02 31.27 -17.64
CA HIS A 27 -1.61 30.88 -17.79
C HIS A 27 -1.43 29.99 -19.02
N ASP A 28 -0.34 30.20 -19.78
CA ASP A 28 0.11 29.32 -20.88
C ASP A 28 0.63 27.96 -20.37
N GLN A 29 0.33 27.59 -19.11
CA GLN A 29 0.86 26.39 -18.46
C GLN A 29 -0.22 25.64 -17.67
N THR A 30 -0.19 24.32 -17.78
CA THR A 30 -1.10 23.39 -17.08
C THR A 30 -0.54 23.07 -15.70
N ALA A 31 -1.37 23.23 -14.66
CA ALA A 31 -0.99 22.89 -13.29
C ALA A 31 -1.27 21.40 -13.03
N CYS A 32 -0.29 20.67 -12.51
CA CYS A 32 -0.40 19.24 -12.25
C CYS A 32 -0.28 18.96 -10.75
N ILE A 33 -1.19 18.14 -10.21
CA ILE A 33 -1.15 17.63 -8.84
C ILE A 33 -0.83 16.14 -8.92
N LEU A 34 0.26 15.72 -8.29
CA LEU A 34 0.59 14.31 -8.16
C LEU A 34 -0.04 13.77 -6.87
N VAL A 35 -0.75 12.65 -6.95
CA VAL A 35 -1.20 11.89 -5.78
C VAL A 35 -0.27 10.70 -5.64
N ASP A 36 0.47 10.67 -4.54
CA ASP A 36 1.54 9.72 -4.22
C ASP A 36 2.68 9.64 -5.25
N ALA A 37 3.84 9.15 -4.80
CA ALA A 37 5.03 8.96 -5.62
C ALA A 37 5.67 7.60 -5.29
N GLY A 38 4.93 6.54 -5.61
CA GLY A 38 5.38 5.15 -5.51
C GLY A 38 6.53 4.79 -6.45
N PRO A 39 6.96 3.52 -6.49
CA PRO A 39 7.95 3.04 -7.43
C PRO A 39 7.61 3.38 -8.89
N GLU A 40 8.63 3.62 -9.71
CA GLU A 40 8.52 3.82 -11.17
C GLU A 40 7.66 5.00 -11.65
N VAL A 41 7.38 5.97 -10.77
CA VAL A 41 6.88 7.28 -11.21
C VAL A 41 8.02 8.05 -11.86
N ASP A 42 7.79 8.55 -13.07
CA ASP A 42 8.76 9.33 -13.84
C ASP A 42 8.08 10.58 -14.41
N LEU A 43 8.08 11.65 -13.62
CA LEU A 43 7.51 12.93 -14.03
C LEU A 43 8.30 13.62 -15.16
N ASP A 44 9.57 13.26 -15.40
CA ASP A 44 10.32 13.79 -16.55
C ASP A 44 9.76 13.27 -17.87
N ALA A 45 9.30 12.01 -17.88
CA ALA A 45 8.62 11.43 -19.03
C ALA A 45 7.13 11.80 -19.13
N MET A 46 6.49 12.17 -18.02
CA MET A 46 5.04 12.42 -17.97
C MET A 46 4.63 13.88 -18.20
N LEU A 47 5.42 14.85 -17.74
CA LEU A 47 5.08 16.27 -17.86
C LEU A 47 5.49 16.81 -19.23
N ASP A 48 4.52 17.39 -19.95
CA ASP A 48 4.82 18.12 -21.17
C ASP A 48 5.49 19.47 -20.87
N SER A 49 6.08 20.11 -21.89
CA SER A 49 6.89 21.34 -21.72
C SER A 49 6.11 22.56 -21.20
N ASP A 50 4.80 22.53 -21.30
CA ASP A 50 3.85 23.52 -20.80
C ASP A 50 3.20 23.08 -19.48
N GLU A 51 3.63 21.99 -18.87
CA GLU A 51 3.12 21.49 -17.59
C GLU A 51 4.11 21.77 -16.46
N TYR A 52 3.60 21.95 -15.23
CA TYR A 52 4.42 22.08 -14.03
C TYR A 52 3.74 21.42 -12.83
N LEU A 53 4.54 20.94 -11.89
CA LEU A 53 4.03 20.34 -10.66
C LEU A 53 3.66 21.45 -9.66
N THR A 54 2.42 21.45 -9.18
CA THR A 54 1.93 22.47 -8.24
C THR A 54 1.85 21.97 -6.80
N ALA A 55 1.70 20.65 -6.60
CA ALA A 55 1.68 20.00 -5.30
C ALA A 55 1.81 18.48 -5.46
N ILE A 56 2.28 17.83 -4.40
CA ILE A 56 2.17 16.39 -4.21
C ILE A 56 1.24 16.14 -3.01
N LEU A 57 0.28 15.22 -3.15
CA LEU A 57 -0.58 14.77 -2.05
C LEU A 57 -0.10 13.39 -1.63
N LEU A 58 0.54 13.28 -0.47
CA LEU A 58 1.05 12.02 0.06
C LEU A 58 0.02 11.43 1.04
N THR A 59 -0.61 10.32 0.63
CA THR A 59 -1.72 9.69 1.35
C THR A 59 -1.24 9.02 2.64
N HIS A 60 -0.14 8.27 2.57
CA HIS A 60 0.43 7.59 3.74
C HIS A 60 1.89 7.14 3.54
N ALA A 61 2.49 6.59 4.59
CA ALA A 61 3.92 6.28 4.68
C ALA A 61 4.25 4.80 4.38
N HIS A 62 3.58 4.19 3.39
CA HIS A 62 4.05 2.94 2.80
C HIS A 62 4.93 3.18 1.57
N ALA A 63 5.86 2.28 1.32
CA ALA A 63 6.93 2.47 0.35
C ALA A 63 6.40 2.61 -1.09
N ASP A 64 5.39 1.82 -1.44
CA ASP A 64 4.57 1.92 -2.65
C ASP A 64 3.88 3.29 -2.86
N HIS A 65 3.92 4.21 -1.89
CA HIS A 65 3.39 5.57 -2.01
C HIS A 65 4.45 6.68 -1.97
N TYR A 66 5.70 6.42 -1.57
CA TYR A 66 6.73 7.46 -1.46
C TYR A 66 8.10 7.12 -2.07
N LEU A 67 8.34 5.89 -2.53
CA LEU A 67 9.69 5.43 -2.89
C LEU A 67 10.39 6.29 -3.95
N SER A 68 9.67 6.91 -4.88
CA SER A 68 10.24 7.81 -5.91
C SER A 68 10.00 9.29 -5.63
N LEU A 69 9.55 9.64 -4.41
CA LEU A 69 9.12 10.99 -4.06
C LEU A 69 10.20 12.05 -4.26
N ALA A 70 11.46 11.77 -3.92
CA ALA A 70 12.52 12.75 -4.08
C ALA A 70 12.94 12.97 -5.53
N GLU A 71 12.91 11.92 -6.35
CA GLU A 71 13.22 12.01 -7.79
C GLU A 71 12.15 12.81 -8.54
N ASN A 72 10.91 12.74 -8.06
CA ASN A 72 9.78 13.40 -8.68
C ASN A 72 9.48 14.80 -8.10
N HIS A 73 10.01 15.13 -6.92
CA HIS A 73 9.87 16.46 -6.33
C HIS A 73 10.59 17.52 -7.18
N ARG A 74 9.81 18.50 -7.67
CA ARG A 74 10.26 19.55 -8.60
C ARG A 74 9.43 20.81 -8.43
N ASP A 75 9.82 21.87 -9.14
CA ASP A 75 9.12 23.16 -9.20
C ASP A 75 8.88 23.88 -7.86
N GLY A 76 9.50 23.38 -6.77
CA GLY A 76 9.23 23.83 -5.40
C GLY A 76 7.83 23.48 -4.92
N ALA A 77 7.22 22.44 -5.50
CA ALA A 77 5.87 22.00 -5.16
C ALA A 77 5.81 21.50 -3.70
N PRO A 78 4.90 22.03 -2.86
CA PRO A 78 4.72 21.51 -1.51
C PRO A 78 4.21 20.07 -1.53
N ILE A 79 4.64 19.29 -0.55
CA ILE A 79 4.19 17.92 -0.32
C ILE A 79 3.21 17.95 0.85
N TYR A 80 1.92 17.84 0.57
CA TYR A 80 0.89 17.84 1.59
C TYR A 80 0.67 16.43 2.13
N ALA A 81 0.67 16.32 3.46
CA ALA A 81 0.40 15.09 4.20
C ALA A 81 -0.35 15.40 5.49
N THR A 82 -0.91 14.40 6.17
CA THR A 82 -1.38 14.59 7.55
C THR A 82 -0.19 14.85 8.48
N GLU A 83 -0.45 15.46 9.65
CA GLU A 83 0.59 15.60 10.70
C GLU A 83 1.21 14.23 11.07
N ALA A 84 0.39 13.18 11.11
CA ALA A 84 0.83 11.83 11.44
C ALA A 84 1.77 11.26 10.36
N THR A 85 1.37 11.29 9.08
CA THR A 85 2.24 10.85 7.97
C THR A 85 3.52 11.68 7.91
N ALA A 86 3.42 13.00 8.08
CA ALA A 86 4.58 13.89 8.07
C ALA A 86 5.58 13.58 9.20
N SER A 87 5.09 13.24 10.41
CA SER A 87 5.94 12.92 11.55
C SER A 87 6.82 11.69 11.35
N MET A 88 6.39 10.77 10.47
CA MET A 88 7.09 9.51 10.21
C MET A 88 8.02 9.57 9.00
N LEU A 89 7.88 10.59 8.15
CA LEU A 89 8.50 10.58 6.82
C LEU A 89 10.04 10.52 6.89
N GLU A 90 10.66 11.22 7.83
CA GLU A 90 12.11 11.17 8.05
C GLU A 90 12.57 9.75 8.41
N THR A 91 11.85 9.08 9.30
CA THR A 91 12.16 7.73 9.78
C THR A 91 12.01 6.69 8.66
N VAL A 92 10.93 6.76 7.87
CA VAL A 92 10.74 5.79 6.77
C VAL A 92 11.72 6.01 5.63
N LEU A 93 12.03 7.25 5.26
CA LEU A 93 13.04 7.57 4.24
C LEU A 93 14.44 7.13 4.69
N THR A 94 14.81 7.41 5.95
CA THR A 94 16.10 7.00 6.49
C THR A 94 16.26 5.49 6.50
N GLU A 95 15.19 4.75 6.82
CA GLU A 95 15.24 3.29 6.83
C GLU A 95 15.28 2.71 5.43
N ALA A 96 14.46 3.24 4.51
CA ALA A 96 14.49 2.83 3.10
C ALA A 96 15.88 3.09 2.47
N GLN A 97 16.56 4.19 2.80
CA GLN A 97 17.91 4.49 2.31
C GLN A 97 18.99 3.52 2.84
N ARG A 98 18.75 2.89 4.00
CA ARG A 98 19.66 1.87 4.56
C ARG A 98 19.51 0.53 3.87
N SER A 99 18.33 0.26 3.29
CA SER A 99 18.17 -0.87 2.39
C SER A 99 18.98 -0.56 1.14
N ALA A 100 20.10 -1.27 0.94
CA ALA A 100 21.06 -1.00 -0.14
C ALA A 100 20.48 -1.15 -1.57
N ALA A 101 19.19 -1.47 -1.69
CA ALA A 101 18.46 -1.73 -2.92
C ALA A 101 17.78 -0.49 -3.53
N THR A 102 17.72 0.65 -2.84
CA THR A 102 16.95 1.81 -3.32
C THR A 102 17.73 3.13 -3.21
N ASP A 103 18.00 3.75 -4.35
CA ASP A 103 18.38 5.16 -4.40
C ASP A 103 17.11 6.00 -4.24
N LEU A 104 17.01 6.72 -3.12
CA LEU A 104 15.87 7.59 -2.83
C LEU A 104 16.09 9.03 -3.31
N GLY A 105 17.19 9.33 -4.01
CA GLY A 105 17.54 10.70 -4.41
C GLY A 105 17.93 11.59 -3.23
N ASP A 106 17.25 12.74 -3.07
CA ASP A 106 17.52 13.73 -2.01
C ASP A 106 16.37 13.81 -0.97
N PRO A 107 16.39 12.96 0.07
CA PRO A 107 15.41 13.01 1.16
C PRO A 107 15.35 14.36 1.88
N GLU A 108 16.44 15.12 1.95
CA GLU A 108 16.43 16.43 2.63
C GLU A 108 15.56 17.44 1.85
N ALA A 109 15.57 17.37 0.51
CA ALA A 109 14.70 18.19 -0.32
C ALA A 109 13.21 17.85 -0.10
N VAL A 110 12.88 16.57 0.04
CA VAL A 110 11.51 16.10 0.35
C VAL A 110 11.07 16.62 1.72
N LEU A 111 11.88 16.41 2.75
CA LEU A 111 11.56 16.86 4.11
C LEU A 111 11.46 18.39 4.20
N GLY A 112 12.24 19.12 3.40
CA GLY A 112 12.18 20.57 3.30
C GLY A 112 10.92 21.11 2.60
N ALA A 113 10.27 20.29 1.77
CA ALA A 113 9.03 20.62 1.05
C ALA A 113 7.75 20.08 1.70
N LEU A 114 7.89 19.27 2.75
CA LEU A 114 6.80 18.65 3.48
C LEU A 114 5.99 19.69 4.27
N GLU A 115 4.70 19.77 3.97
CA GLU A 115 3.75 20.67 4.62
C GLU A 115 2.61 19.84 5.26
N PRO A 116 2.65 19.57 6.57
CA PRO A 116 1.56 18.90 7.25
C PRO A 116 0.31 19.79 7.26
N ILE A 117 -0.84 19.22 6.89
CA ILE A 117 -2.12 19.91 6.85
C ILE A 117 -3.19 19.15 7.64
N THR A 118 -4.06 19.89 8.31
CA THR A 118 -5.25 19.40 9.03
C THR A 118 -6.54 20.08 8.56
N GLU A 119 -6.40 21.13 7.76
CA GLU A 119 -7.47 21.93 7.18
C GLU A 119 -7.18 22.13 5.67
N TRP A 120 -8.03 22.91 5.01
CA TRP A 120 -7.87 23.27 3.61
C TRP A 120 -6.57 24.03 3.33
N ALA A 121 -5.76 23.50 2.42
CA ALA A 121 -4.63 24.18 1.77
C ALA A 121 -4.99 24.57 0.34
N SER A 122 -4.30 25.57 -0.23
CA SER A 122 -4.56 26.06 -1.59
C SER A 122 -3.30 25.93 -2.45
N PRO A 123 -3.08 24.78 -3.11
CA PRO A 123 -1.90 24.57 -3.97
C PRO A 123 -1.84 25.56 -5.14
N LEU A 124 -2.99 25.97 -5.67
CA LEU A 124 -3.10 27.04 -6.66
C LEU A 124 -4.37 27.86 -6.45
N SER A 125 -4.40 29.08 -7.01
CA SER A 125 -5.58 29.96 -6.92
C SER A 125 -6.83 29.24 -7.43
N GLY A 126 -7.87 29.07 -6.62
CA GLY A 126 -9.12 28.42 -7.03
C GLY A 126 -9.08 26.88 -7.06
N VAL A 127 -8.02 26.25 -6.54
CA VAL A 127 -8.02 24.84 -6.15
C VAL A 127 -7.60 24.74 -4.70
N ARG A 128 -8.35 23.99 -3.91
CA ARG A 128 -8.02 23.70 -2.52
C ARG A 128 -8.05 22.21 -2.24
N VAL A 129 -7.23 21.75 -1.31
CA VAL A 129 -7.11 20.35 -0.91
C VAL A 129 -7.21 20.24 0.60
N ALA A 130 -7.82 19.18 1.11
CA ALA A 130 -7.85 18.88 2.54
C ALA A 130 -7.84 17.36 2.77
N PRO A 131 -7.19 16.89 3.84
CA PRO A 131 -7.17 15.48 4.16
C PRO A 131 -8.52 15.03 4.75
N VAL A 132 -8.87 13.77 4.52
CA VAL A 132 -10.00 13.06 5.14
C VAL A 132 -9.56 11.69 5.64
N PRO A 133 -10.14 11.17 6.74
CA PRO A 133 -9.76 9.88 7.28
C PRO A 133 -10.06 8.73 6.31
N VAL A 134 -9.14 7.76 6.22
CA VAL A 134 -9.31 6.57 5.36
C VAL A 134 -8.95 5.25 6.02
N GLY A 135 -8.53 5.25 7.29
CA GLY A 135 -8.13 4.01 7.97
C GLY A 135 -6.83 3.47 7.40
N HIS A 136 -6.83 2.20 6.99
CA HIS A 136 -5.69 1.45 6.42
C HIS A 136 -4.52 1.28 7.38
N VAL A 137 -3.78 2.36 7.66
CA VAL A 137 -2.67 2.42 8.61
C VAL A 137 -2.68 3.72 9.41
N PRO A 138 -2.02 3.76 10.59
CA PRO A 138 -1.97 4.97 11.40
C PRO A 138 -1.42 6.17 10.60
N GLY A 139 -2.19 7.24 10.53
CA GLY A 139 -1.85 8.48 9.83
C GLY A 139 -2.28 8.57 8.38
N ALA A 140 -2.77 7.49 7.76
CA ALA A 140 -3.23 7.53 6.38
C ALA A 140 -4.43 8.48 6.21
N ALA A 141 -4.45 9.17 5.06
CA ALA A 141 -5.55 10.02 4.65
C ALA A 141 -5.79 9.94 3.14
N GLY A 142 -7.05 10.12 2.78
CA GLY A 142 -7.44 10.54 1.45
C GLY A 142 -7.42 12.06 1.36
N PHE A 143 -7.52 12.60 0.15
CA PHE A 143 -7.61 14.03 -0.08
C PHE A 143 -8.84 14.40 -0.87
N VAL A 144 -9.60 15.35 -0.33
CA VAL A 144 -10.65 16.05 -1.04
C VAL A 144 -10.03 17.25 -1.73
N MET A 145 -10.12 17.31 -3.06
CA MET A 145 -9.77 18.46 -3.88
C MET A 145 -11.05 19.17 -4.33
N GLN A 146 -11.12 20.48 -4.12
CA GLN A 146 -12.20 21.32 -4.63
C GLN A 146 -11.69 22.36 -5.60
N TYR A 147 -12.44 22.57 -6.69
CA TYR A 147 -12.16 23.58 -7.70
C TYR A 147 -13.44 24.18 -8.27
N GLU A 148 -13.35 25.40 -8.79
CA GLU A 148 -14.45 26.05 -9.51
C GLU A 148 -14.36 25.78 -11.01
N ASP A 149 -15.44 25.33 -11.64
CA ASP A 149 -15.52 25.13 -13.09
C ASP A 149 -15.79 26.45 -13.86
N ASP A 150 -15.80 26.40 -15.20
CA ASP A 150 -16.03 27.62 -16.02
C ASP A 150 -17.46 28.19 -15.88
N GLY A 151 -18.39 27.40 -15.33
CA GLY A 151 -19.75 27.82 -14.99
C GLY A 151 -19.87 28.48 -13.62
N GLY A 152 -18.80 28.48 -12.82
CA GLY A 152 -18.81 28.97 -11.44
C GLY A 152 -19.35 27.93 -10.44
N GLU A 153 -19.51 26.67 -10.84
CA GLU A 153 -19.93 25.59 -9.95
C GLU A 153 -18.71 24.98 -9.26
N GLN A 154 -18.83 24.73 -7.95
CA GLN A 154 -17.80 24.03 -7.19
C GLN A 154 -17.89 22.54 -7.48
N ARG A 155 -16.75 21.95 -7.81
CA ARG A 155 -16.56 20.53 -8.08
C ARG A 155 -15.64 19.92 -7.05
N THR A 156 -15.88 18.67 -6.69
CA THR A 156 -15.14 17.92 -5.69
C THR A 156 -14.59 16.62 -6.26
N VAL A 157 -13.32 16.36 -6.02
CA VAL A 157 -12.65 15.09 -6.30
C VAL A 157 -12.16 14.50 -4.99
N LEU A 158 -12.45 13.22 -4.73
CA LEU A 158 -11.87 12.47 -3.62
C LEU A 158 -10.84 11.49 -4.15
N ALA A 159 -9.61 11.58 -3.66
CA ALA A 159 -8.57 10.58 -3.84
C ALA A 159 -8.36 9.82 -2.53
N THR A 160 -8.70 8.53 -2.46
CA THR A 160 -8.67 7.80 -1.19
C THR A 160 -7.28 7.33 -0.78
N GLY A 161 -6.37 7.13 -1.74
CA GLY A 161 -5.23 6.22 -1.53
C GLY A 161 -5.74 4.82 -1.17
N ASP A 162 -4.96 4.10 -0.37
CA ASP A 162 -5.46 2.89 0.28
C ASP A 162 -6.35 3.21 1.48
N TRP A 163 -7.47 2.51 1.56
CA TRP A 163 -8.51 2.82 2.54
C TRP A 163 -9.17 1.57 3.11
N THR A 164 -9.87 1.74 4.22
CA THR A 164 -10.84 0.78 4.78
C THR A 164 -11.86 1.56 5.62
N PRO A 165 -13.10 1.04 5.79
CA PRO A 165 -14.04 1.61 6.75
C PRO A 165 -13.59 1.42 8.22
N GLU A 166 -12.71 0.45 8.49
CA GLU A 166 -12.16 0.22 9.83
C GLU A 166 -11.13 1.29 10.21
N ARG A 167 -11.05 1.57 11.52
CA ARG A 167 -9.99 2.40 12.11
C ARG A 167 -8.63 1.73 12.02
N ALA A 168 -7.57 2.52 12.17
CA ALA A 168 -6.20 2.03 12.29
C ALA A 168 -5.47 2.70 13.48
N ALA A 169 -5.39 1.99 14.61
CA ALA A 169 -4.78 2.44 15.85
C ALA A 169 -5.34 3.77 16.40
N GLY A 170 -6.66 3.94 16.28
CA GLY A 170 -7.39 5.13 16.71
C GLY A 170 -7.61 6.14 15.59
N ASN A 171 -6.87 6.08 14.47
CA ASN A 171 -7.17 6.91 13.29
C ASN A 171 -8.48 6.43 12.63
N PRO A 172 -9.45 7.32 12.35
CA PRO A 172 -10.74 6.92 11.76
C PRO A 172 -10.59 6.29 10.37
N GLY A 173 -11.51 5.37 10.04
CA GLY A 173 -11.70 4.82 8.70
C GLY A 173 -12.42 5.79 7.76
N LEU A 174 -12.55 5.42 6.49
CA LEU A 174 -13.36 6.18 5.54
C LEU A 174 -14.85 5.92 5.77
N ASP A 175 -15.61 7.01 5.91
CA ASP A 175 -17.07 7.04 5.96
C ASP A 175 -17.58 7.86 4.77
N GLY A 176 -18.74 7.51 4.20
CA GLY A 176 -19.32 8.23 3.07
C GLY A 176 -19.88 9.61 3.44
N ASP A 177 -20.15 9.87 4.73
CA ASP A 177 -20.57 11.18 5.23
C ASP A 177 -19.38 12.16 5.38
N LEU A 178 -18.89 12.68 4.25
CA LEU A 178 -17.79 13.65 4.22
C LEU A 178 -18.23 15.10 4.44
N GLY A 179 -19.54 15.37 4.55
CA GLY A 179 -20.09 16.73 4.60
C GLY A 179 -19.93 17.52 3.29
N VAL A 180 -19.53 16.86 2.20
CA VAL A 180 -19.40 17.41 0.85
C VAL A 180 -19.88 16.39 -0.19
N ASP A 181 -20.49 16.86 -1.26
CA ASP A 181 -20.80 16.00 -2.42
C ASP A 181 -19.50 15.71 -3.19
N VAL A 182 -19.31 14.46 -3.60
CA VAL A 182 -18.14 14.00 -4.36
C VAL A 182 -18.55 13.77 -5.81
N ASP A 183 -18.02 14.57 -6.74
CA ASP A 183 -18.34 14.41 -8.17
C ASP A 183 -17.46 13.36 -8.85
N ALA A 184 -16.18 13.26 -8.44
CA ALA A 184 -15.25 12.26 -8.93
C ALA A 184 -14.54 11.54 -7.79
N LEU A 185 -14.53 10.21 -7.84
CA LEU A 185 -13.94 9.35 -6.82
C LEU A 185 -12.79 8.53 -7.42
N PHE A 186 -11.59 8.71 -6.90
CA PHE A 186 -10.41 7.90 -7.18
C PHE A 186 -10.20 6.95 -6.00
N LEU A 187 -10.43 5.66 -6.22
CA LEU A 187 -10.45 4.66 -5.16
C LEU A 187 -9.57 3.45 -5.46
N THR A 188 -8.94 2.90 -4.42
CA THR A 188 -8.18 1.65 -4.50
C THR A 188 -9.10 0.48 -4.86
N GLY A 189 -8.72 -0.28 -5.87
CA GLY A 189 -9.44 -1.48 -6.31
C GLY A 189 -8.91 -2.77 -5.66
N ALA A 190 -7.90 -2.68 -4.79
CA ALA A 190 -7.46 -3.76 -3.94
C ALA A 190 -8.52 -4.05 -2.87
N THR A 191 -8.84 -5.33 -2.63
CA THR A 191 -9.91 -5.72 -1.69
C THR A 191 -9.51 -6.94 -0.89
N ASN A 192 -9.90 -7.01 0.39
CA ASN A 192 -9.66 -8.16 1.26
C ASN A 192 -10.90 -8.51 2.10
N ASP A 193 -11.61 -9.57 1.72
CA ASP A 193 -12.83 -10.01 2.40
C ASP A 193 -12.58 -10.74 3.73
N CYS A 194 -11.34 -11.17 3.99
CA CYS A 194 -10.95 -11.94 5.18
C CYS A 194 -10.20 -11.10 6.22
N TYR A 195 -10.09 -9.79 6.00
CA TYR A 195 -9.24 -8.89 6.79
C TYR A 195 -9.54 -8.93 8.30
N THR A 196 -10.80 -8.71 8.68
CA THR A 196 -11.22 -8.64 10.09
C THR A 196 -11.12 -9.98 10.80
N ASP A 197 -11.41 -11.08 10.09
CA ASP A 197 -11.26 -12.44 10.59
C ASP A 197 -9.78 -12.77 10.88
N ALA A 198 -8.88 -12.49 9.93
CA ALA A 198 -7.45 -12.73 10.08
C ALA A 198 -6.83 -11.85 11.19
N LEU A 199 -7.25 -10.58 11.29
CA LEU A 199 -6.84 -9.69 12.37
C LEU A 199 -7.32 -10.20 13.75
N THR A 200 -8.57 -10.64 13.84
CA THR A 200 -9.14 -11.19 15.08
C THR A 200 -8.42 -12.48 15.47
N GLU A 201 -8.18 -13.40 14.53
CA GLU A 201 -7.55 -14.68 14.81
C GLU A 201 -6.10 -14.52 15.27
N SER A 202 -5.33 -13.66 14.60
CA SER A 202 -3.93 -13.37 14.93
C SER A 202 -3.78 -12.71 16.29
N ILE A 203 -4.53 -11.65 16.60
CA ILE A 203 -4.54 -10.97 17.91
C ILE A 203 -4.92 -11.97 19.01
N GLY A 204 -5.97 -12.76 18.79
CA GLY A 204 -6.37 -13.79 19.73
C GLY A 204 -5.27 -14.85 19.93
N THR A 205 -4.47 -15.14 18.91
CA THR A 205 -3.42 -16.18 18.95
C THR A 205 -2.24 -15.69 19.75
N ILE A 206 -1.78 -14.47 19.47
CA ILE A 206 -0.73 -13.80 20.22
C ILE A 206 -1.11 -13.71 21.71
N ALA A 207 -2.29 -13.17 22.02
CA ALA A 207 -2.75 -13.03 23.40
C ALA A 207 -2.86 -14.38 24.12
N LYS A 208 -3.44 -15.40 23.47
CA LYS A 208 -3.59 -16.75 24.05
C LYS A 208 -2.23 -17.38 24.37
N ARG A 209 -1.25 -17.25 23.47
CA ARG A 209 0.09 -17.84 23.64
C ARG A 209 0.88 -17.12 24.74
N ALA A 210 0.84 -15.79 24.76
CA ALA A 210 1.47 -15.01 25.82
C ALA A 210 0.87 -15.33 27.19
N TYR A 211 -0.46 -15.37 27.30
CA TYR A 211 -1.15 -15.75 28.53
C TYR A 211 -0.93 -17.20 28.98
N ALA A 212 -0.47 -18.08 28.09
CA ALA A 212 -0.08 -19.45 28.41
C ALA A 212 1.38 -19.55 28.89
N GLY A 213 2.11 -18.43 28.99
CA GLY A 213 3.50 -18.37 29.44
C GLY A 213 4.54 -18.47 28.33
N SER A 214 4.13 -18.49 27.06
CA SER A 214 5.08 -18.52 25.94
C SER A 214 5.79 -17.17 25.79
N SER A 215 7.04 -17.21 25.33
CA SER A 215 7.71 -16.03 24.74
C SER A 215 7.24 -15.90 23.31
N VAL A 216 6.55 -14.81 22.97
CA VAL A 216 5.93 -14.62 21.66
C VAL A 216 6.70 -13.56 20.88
N LEU A 217 7.28 -13.93 19.74
CA LEU A 217 7.77 -13.00 18.73
C LEU A 217 6.69 -12.81 17.66
N VAL A 218 6.34 -11.57 17.39
CA VAL A 218 5.46 -11.15 16.30
C VAL A 218 6.32 -10.45 15.26
N SER A 219 6.43 -11.01 14.06
CA SER A 219 7.09 -10.35 12.94
C SER A 219 6.04 -9.61 12.09
N ALA A 220 6.23 -8.32 11.86
CA ALA A 220 5.29 -7.45 11.16
C ALA A 220 6.01 -6.25 10.52
N SER A 221 5.40 -5.60 9.54
CA SER A 221 5.86 -4.30 9.03
C SER A 221 5.74 -3.22 10.10
N GLY A 222 6.41 -2.08 9.91
CA GLY A 222 6.52 -1.04 10.92
C GLY A 222 5.16 -0.58 11.46
N LEU A 223 4.28 -0.11 10.57
CA LEU A 223 2.95 0.42 10.93
C LEU A 223 1.99 -0.67 11.44
N MET A 224 2.06 -1.88 10.87
CA MET A 224 1.30 -3.02 11.39
C MET A 224 1.77 -3.41 12.79
N GLY A 225 3.06 -3.33 13.07
CA GLY A 225 3.59 -3.52 14.42
C GLY A 225 3.04 -2.51 15.43
N VAL A 226 2.94 -1.23 15.06
CA VAL A 226 2.29 -0.18 15.88
C VAL A 226 0.82 -0.54 16.13
N ARG A 227 0.09 -0.93 15.09
CA ARG A 227 -1.32 -1.34 15.20
C ARG A 227 -1.51 -2.53 16.13
N TYR A 228 -0.68 -3.57 16.02
CA TYR A 228 -0.75 -4.73 16.90
C TYR A 228 -0.44 -4.38 18.35
N ALA A 229 0.55 -3.53 18.62
CA ALA A 229 0.82 -3.04 19.97
C ALA A 229 -0.41 -2.29 20.54
N TYR A 230 -1.06 -1.47 19.72
CA TYR A 230 -2.29 -0.77 20.08
C TYR A 230 -3.43 -1.72 20.47
N LEU A 231 -3.74 -2.68 19.60
CA LEU A 231 -4.83 -3.63 19.81
C LEU A 231 -4.57 -4.53 21.03
N LEU A 232 -3.36 -5.07 21.18
CA LEU A 232 -3.00 -5.96 22.28
C LEU A 232 -3.02 -5.22 23.63
N SER A 233 -2.53 -3.97 23.68
CA SER A 233 -2.58 -3.12 24.87
C SER A 233 -4.02 -2.93 25.33
N HIS A 234 -4.90 -2.42 24.46
CA HIS A 234 -6.28 -2.13 24.83
C HIS A 234 -7.13 -3.39 25.06
N LEU A 235 -6.87 -4.49 24.34
CA LEU A 235 -7.48 -5.78 24.64
C LEU A 235 -7.10 -6.26 26.04
N GLY A 236 -5.83 -6.13 26.42
CA GLY A 236 -5.36 -6.47 27.77
C GLY A 236 -6.03 -5.64 28.87
N GLU A 237 -6.20 -4.34 28.64
CA GLU A 237 -6.96 -3.46 29.55
C GLU A 237 -8.43 -3.89 29.68
N ARG A 238 -9.06 -4.21 28.56
CA ARG A 238 -10.46 -4.65 28.51
C ARG A 238 -10.68 -5.97 29.25
N LEU A 239 -9.76 -6.91 29.12
CA LEU A 239 -9.81 -8.22 29.79
C LEU A 239 -9.32 -8.19 31.25
N ASP A 240 -8.85 -7.04 31.75
CA ASP A 240 -8.12 -6.90 33.03
C ASP A 240 -6.95 -7.89 33.15
N ARG A 241 -6.26 -8.14 32.04
CA ARG A 241 -5.11 -9.04 31.92
C ARG A 241 -4.01 -8.33 31.15
N ARG A 242 -2.92 -8.01 31.83
CA ARG A 242 -1.83 -7.25 31.19
C ARG A 242 -0.96 -8.16 30.33
N LEU A 243 -0.59 -7.65 29.17
CA LEU A 243 0.50 -8.16 28.35
C LEU A 243 1.69 -7.21 28.50
N SER A 244 2.89 -7.77 28.63
CA SER A 244 4.13 -7.02 28.49
C SER A 244 4.50 -7.02 27.01
N ILE A 245 4.55 -5.85 26.38
CA ILE A 245 4.77 -5.70 24.94
C ILE A 245 6.07 -4.94 24.73
N ASN A 246 7.04 -5.55 24.06
CA ASN A 246 8.25 -4.89 23.57
C ASN A 246 8.04 -4.57 22.10
N LEU A 247 8.03 -3.29 21.74
CA LEU A 247 7.99 -2.85 20.34
C LEU A 247 9.41 -2.47 19.92
N VAL A 248 9.93 -3.07 18.85
CA VAL A 248 11.37 -3.07 18.57
C VAL A 248 11.67 -2.55 17.16
N GLY A 249 12.79 -1.82 17.03
CA GLY A 249 13.32 -1.40 15.73
C GLY A 249 12.44 -0.35 15.06
N GLN A 250 12.15 -0.52 13.77
CA GLN A 250 11.38 0.44 12.99
C GLN A 250 9.97 0.68 13.55
N ALA A 251 9.27 -0.37 14.01
CA ALA A 251 7.95 -0.21 14.60
C ALA A 251 7.99 0.66 15.87
N ALA A 252 9.07 0.57 16.65
CA ALA A 252 9.27 1.37 17.85
C ALA A 252 9.50 2.85 17.51
N LYS A 253 10.33 3.14 16.50
CA LYS A 253 10.55 4.50 16.00
C LYS A 253 9.23 5.13 15.52
N LEU A 254 8.47 4.42 14.69
CA LEU A 254 7.18 4.91 14.19
C LEU A 254 6.15 5.11 15.30
N TYR A 255 6.15 4.24 16.31
CA TYR A 255 5.31 4.41 17.50
C TYR A 255 5.65 5.69 18.27
N ASP A 256 6.94 6.01 18.41
CA ASP A 256 7.42 7.22 19.07
C ASP A 256 7.13 8.48 18.23
N ASP A 257 7.34 8.42 16.91
CA ASP A 257 7.05 9.52 15.96
C ASP A 257 5.56 9.88 15.97
N LEU A 258 4.69 8.87 15.98
CA LEU A 258 3.24 9.03 16.11
C LEU A 258 2.80 9.42 17.54
N GLY A 259 3.73 9.51 18.49
CA GLY A 259 3.48 9.96 19.86
C GLY A 259 2.56 9.03 20.66
N TYR A 260 2.57 7.72 20.40
CA TYR A 260 1.85 6.77 21.24
C TYR A 260 2.52 6.60 22.61
N ASN A 261 1.72 6.36 23.64
CA ASN A 261 2.21 6.04 24.99
C ASN A 261 1.20 5.13 25.71
N LEU A 262 1.10 3.91 25.17
CA LEU A 262 0.19 2.87 25.59
C LEU A 262 0.72 2.11 26.80
N ARG A 263 -0.22 1.60 27.59
CA ARG A 263 0.09 0.91 28.83
C ARG A 263 0.64 -0.49 28.55
N GLY A 264 1.80 -0.78 29.13
CA GLY A 264 2.43 -2.10 28.98
C GLY A 264 3.18 -2.28 27.66
N VAL A 265 3.31 -1.21 26.87
CA VAL A 265 4.18 -1.16 25.69
C VAL A 265 5.47 -0.45 26.07
N GLU A 266 6.61 -1.09 25.80
CA GLU A 266 7.95 -0.51 25.87
C GLU A 266 8.49 -0.31 24.45
N SER A 267 8.79 0.94 24.08
CA SER A 267 9.42 1.28 22.79
C SER A 267 10.93 1.11 22.88
N ILE A 268 11.50 0.29 21.98
CA ILE A 268 12.93 -0.05 21.94
C ILE A 268 13.45 0.14 20.50
N PRO A 269 13.75 1.39 20.08
CA PRO A 269 14.23 1.69 18.73
C PRO A 269 15.54 0.99 18.34
N GLU A 270 16.42 0.78 19.32
CA GLU A 270 17.75 0.18 19.13
C GLU A 270 18.07 -0.77 20.30
N TYR A 271 18.76 -1.87 19.99
CA TYR A 271 19.14 -2.87 20.98
C TYR A 271 20.38 -3.68 20.56
N GLU A 272 21.18 -4.05 21.56
CA GLU A 272 22.38 -4.87 21.35
C GLU A 272 22.11 -6.36 21.55
N ASP A 273 21.37 -6.72 22.61
CA ASP A 273 21.14 -8.10 23.05
C ASP A 273 19.69 -8.55 22.77
N PRO A 274 19.43 -9.41 21.76
CA PRO A 274 18.10 -9.91 21.45
C PRO A 274 17.49 -10.75 22.59
N ASP A 275 18.31 -11.50 23.34
CA ASP A 275 17.82 -12.35 24.44
C ASP A 275 17.15 -11.55 25.55
N ALA A 276 17.61 -10.32 25.79
CA ALA A 276 17.05 -9.43 26.80
C ALA A 276 15.62 -8.96 26.48
N LEU A 277 15.21 -9.04 25.21
CA LEU A 277 13.91 -8.59 24.73
C LEU A 277 12.86 -9.70 24.70
N LEU A 278 13.27 -10.95 24.97
CA LEU A 278 12.43 -12.13 24.88
C LEU A 278 12.23 -12.70 26.30
N GLY A 279 11.02 -13.11 26.62
CA GLY A 279 10.70 -13.56 27.97
C GLY A 279 9.33 -14.23 28.07
N PRO A 280 9.12 -15.04 29.12
CA PRO A 280 7.82 -15.65 29.36
C PRO A 280 6.75 -14.59 29.59
N GLU A 281 5.57 -14.79 28.99
CA GLU A 281 4.44 -13.84 29.04
C GLU A 281 4.73 -12.47 28.39
N THR A 282 5.79 -12.37 27.60
CA THR A 282 6.14 -11.18 26.81
C THR A 282 5.80 -11.37 25.35
N VAL A 283 5.22 -10.33 24.74
CA VAL A 283 5.04 -10.19 23.29
C VAL A 283 6.09 -9.22 22.77
N THR A 284 6.94 -9.66 21.86
CA THR A 284 7.95 -8.81 21.21
C THR A 284 7.57 -8.64 19.76
N ILE A 285 7.35 -7.41 19.31
CA ILE A 285 6.90 -7.06 17.96
C ILE A 285 8.06 -6.37 17.23
N ALA A 286 8.46 -6.91 16.08
CA ALA A 286 9.59 -6.39 15.30
C ALA A 286 9.40 -6.63 13.80
N GLY A 287 10.03 -5.80 12.96
CA GLY A 287 10.07 -5.99 11.52
C GLY A 287 11.44 -6.47 10.99
N PRO A 288 11.49 -6.95 9.73
CA PRO A 288 10.39 -7.08 8.77
C PRO A 288 9.42 -8.25 9.04
N GLU A 289 8.38 -8.38 8.21
CA GLU A 289 7.29 -9.37 8.32
C GLU A 289 7.77 -10.82 8.25
N VAL A 290 8.67 -11.11 7.30
CA VAL A 290 9.37 -12.39 7.21
C VAL A 290 10.70 -12.25 7.96
N PRO A 291 10.94 -13.02 9.03
CA PRO A 291 12.08 -12.80 9.92
C PRO A 291 13.37 -13.46 9.40
N THR A 292 13.81 -13.05 8.20
CA THR A 292 15.08 -13.46 7.57
C THR A 292 16.20 -12.46 7.83
N GLU A 293 15.86 -11.20 8.13
CA GLU A 293 16.81 -10.12 8.35
C GLU A 293 16.28 -9.10 9.37
N GLY A 294 16.98 -7.97 9.53
CA GLY A 294 16.53 -6.88 10.41
C GLY A 294 16.37 -7.28 11.88
N SER A 295 15.44 -6.64 12.56
CA SER A 295 15.22 -6.90 14.00
C SER A 295 14.48 -8.22 14.23
N SER A 296 13.47 -8.51 13.40
CA SER A 296 12.70 -9.76 13.51
C SER A 296 13.57 -10.99 13.23
N GLY A 297 14.48 -10.94 12.26
CA GLY A 297 15.45 -12.00 11.99
C GLY A 297 16.41 -12.25 13.16
N ARG A 298 17.03 -11.19 13.69
CA ARG A 298 17.91 -11.30 14.88
C ARG A 298 17.19 -11.89 16.10
N LEU A 299 15.91 -11.54 16.30
CA LEU A 299 15.09 -12.08 17.40
C LEU A 299 14.66 -13.52 17.13
N PHE A 300 14.33 -13.84 15.87
CA PHE A 300 13.94 -15.19 15.48
C PHE A 300 15.08 -16.18 15.63
N GLU A 301 16.32 -15.77 15.32
CA GLU A 301 17.51 -16.59 15.52
C GLU A 301 17.65 -17.12 16.95
N THR A 302 17.21 -16.33 17.94
CA THR A 302 17.20 -16.68 19.37
C THR A 302 16.15 -17.74 19.70
N ILE A 303 14.95 -17.65 19.13
CA ILE A 303 13.81 -18.51 19.51
C ILE A 303 13.59 -19.73 18.61
N GLN A 304 14.16 -19.76 17.40
CA GLN A 304 13.89 -20.79 16.38
C GLN A 304 14.10 -22.23 16.87
N ASN A 305 14.93 -22.44 17.90
CA ASN A 305 15.23 -23.76 18.48
C ASN A 305 14.52 -24.02 19.84
N ASP A 306 13.72 -23.09 20.34
CA ASP A 306 13.00 -23.17 21.61
C ASP A 306 11.55 -23.64 21.40
N GLU A 307 11.26 -24.88 21.79
CA GLU A 307 9.92 -25.48 21.69
C GLU A 307 8.86 -24.78 22.56
N SER A 308 9.28 -23.97 23.55
CA SER A 308 8.39 -23.19 24.42
C SER A 308 8.06 -21.80 23.86
N ALA A 309 8.82 -21.32 22.88
CA ALA A 309 8.60 -20.05 22.22
C ALA A 309 7.56 -20.15 21.09
N THR A 310 7.02 -19.01 20.70
CA THR A 310 6.07 -18.88 19.59
C THR A 310 6.52 -17.77 18.64
N LEU A 311 6.57 -18.04 17.34
CA LEU A 311 6.62 -17.04 16.28
C LEU A 311 5.21 -16.86 15.69
N VAL A 312 4.80 -15.62 15.48
CA VAL A 312 3.59 -15.25 14.73
C VAL A 312 3.99 -14.28 13.63
N GLN A 313 3.83 -14.68 12.37
CA GLN A 313 4.19 -13.88 11.20
C GLN A 313 2.95 -13.16 10.68
N ILE A 314 2.97 -11.83 10.66
CA ILE A 314 1.90 -10.98 10.13
C ILE A 314 2.38 -10.46 8.78
N LEU A 315 1.77 -10.95 7.71
CA LEU A 315 2.18 -10.71 6.33
C LEU A 315 1.24 -9.71 5.65
N GLY A 316 1.79 -8.81 4.85
CA GLY A 316 1.11 -7.85 3.97
C GLY A 316 0.84 -8.40 2.56
N GLY A 317 1.26 -9.64 2.27
CA GLY A 317 1.20 -10.25 0.94
C GLY A 317 2.50 -10.02 0.16
N GLY A 318 3.01 -11.05 -0.52
CA GLY A 318 4.24 -10.96 -1.34
C GLY A 318 5.23 -12.07 -1.05
N ASP A 319 5.71 -12.16 0.19
CA ASP A 319 6.71 -13.16 0.58
C ASP A 319 6.11 -14.37 1.31
N PRO A 320 6.58 -15.60 1.01
CA PRO A 320 6.14 -16.77 1.75
C PRO A 320 6.65 -16.74 3.19
N PRO A 321 5.85 -17.17 4.18
CA PRO A 321 6.29 -17.26 5.57
C PRO A 321 7.40 -18.30 5.76
N ILE A 322 8.17 -18.14 6.84
CA ILE A 322 9.03 -19.22 7.32
C ILE A 322 8.16 -20.41 7.72
N ALA A 323 8.39 -21.54 7.05
CA ALA A 323 7.56 -22.74 7.21
C ALA A 323 8.12 -23.76 8.21
N SER A 324 9.37 -23.63 8.69
CA SER A 324 10.00 -24.63 9.57
C SER A 324 10.91 -24.04 10.64
N ALA A 325 10.63 -24.38 11.91
CA ALA A 325 11.47 -24.14 13.09
C ALA A 325 11.08 -25.16 14.20
N ARG A 326 11.77 -25.15 15.34
CA ARG A 326 11.36 -25.95 16.52
C ARG A 326 10.37 -25.21 17.43
N CYS A 327 10.35 -23.88 17.38
CA CYS A 327 9.32 -23.11 18.06
C CYS A 327 7.94 -23.33 17.41
N THR A 328 6.88 -22.96 18.13
CA THR A 328 5.54 -22.97 17.55
C THR A 328 5.42 -21.81 16.56
N MET A 329 4.91 -22.04 15.36
CA MET A 329 4.75 -20.98 14.35
C MET A 329 3.30 -20.83 13.92
N TYR A 330 2.92 -19.58 13.64
CA TYR A 330 1.69 -19.20 12.99
C TYR A 330 2.02 -18.14 11.94
N ASP A 331 1.23 -18.09 10.88
CA ASP A 331 1.26 -17.04 9.88
C ASP A 331 -0.17 -16.58 9.59
N PHE A 332 -0.31 -15.29 9.33
CA PHE A 332 -1.57 -14.64 9.01
C PHE A 332 -1.31 -13.58 7.95
N GLU A 333 -2.10 -13.60 6.88
CA GLU A 333 -2.15 -12.50 5.91
C GLU A 333 -3.15 -11.45 6.39
N VAL A 334 -2.65 -10.25 6.72
CA VAL A 334 -3.45 -9.18 7.32
C VAL A 334 -3.18 -7.88 6.57
N VAL A 335 -3.96 -7.68 5.50
CA VAL A 335 -3.90 -6.49 4.65
C VAL A 335 -5.17 -5.67 4.84
N ALA A 336 -5.02 -4.44 5.34
CA ALA A 336 -6.13 -3.55 5.68
C ALA A 336 -6.71 -2.85 4.44
N HIS A 337 -7.33 -3.62 3.56
CA HIS A 337 -8.06 -3.15 2.39
C HIS A 337 -9.57 -3.30 2.59
N PRO A 338 -10.41 -2.57 1.83
CA PRO A 338 -11.85 -2.69 1.98
C PRO A 338 -12.31 -4.07 1.46
N THR A 339 -13.46 -4.52 1.89
CA THR A 339 -14.14 -5.63 1.22
C THR A 339 -14.70 -5.17 -0.13
N GLU A 340 -14.98 -6.08 -1.06
CA GLU A 340 -15.65 -5.67 -2.31
C GLU A 340 -17.02 -5.03 -2.04
N TYR A 341 -17.71 -5.50 -1.00
CA TYR A 341 -18.97 -4.93 -0.54
C TYR A 341 -18.81 -3.48 -0.06
N ALA A 342 -17.76 -3.19 0.72
CA ALA A 342 -17.48 -1.83 1.18
C ALA A 342 -17.18 -0.86 0.03
N VAL A 343 -16.49 -1.32 -1.03
CA VAL A 343 -16.30 -0.51 -2.24
C VAL A 343 -17.64 -0.20 -2.92
N ASP A 344 -18.50 -1.21 -3.08
CA ASP A 344 -19.83 -1.02 -3.68
C ASP A 344 -20.69 -0.04 -2.84
N GLU A 345 -20.69 -0.17 -1.51
CA GLU A 345 -21.43 0.73 -0.61
C GLU A 345 -20.90 2.17 -0.67
N LEU A 346 -19.58 2.38 -0.65
CA LEU A 346 -19.00 3.72 -0.71
C LEU A 346 -19.38 4.43 -2.02
N VAL A 347 -19.31 3.72 -3.17
CA VAL A 347 -19.71 4.29 -4.46
C VAL A 347 -21.19 4.60 -4.50
N GLU A 348 -22.06 3.75 -3.92
CA GLU A 348 -23.49 4.01 -3.85
C GLU A 348 -23.81 5.20 -2.94
N GLU A 349 -23.17 5.30 -1.77
CA GLU A 349 -23.37 6.37 -0.80
C GLU A 349 -22.92 7.73 -1.33
N LEU A 350 -21.72 7.81 -1.90
CA LEU A 350 -21.19 9.05 -2.48
C LEU A 350 -21.87 9.43 -3.81
N SER A 351 -22.41 8.44 -4.53
CA SER A 351 -23.07 8.62 -5.83
C SER A 351 -22.32 9.52 -6.83
N PRO A 352 -20.99 9.29 -7.05
CA PRO A 352 -20.18 10.17 -7.90
C PRO A 352 -20.54 10.04 -9.38
N GLU A 353 -20.19 11.05 -10.17
CA GLU A 353 -20.35 11.05 -11.63
C GLU A 353 -19.20 10.32 -12.32
N GLN A 354 -18.01 10.37 -11.73
CA GLN A 354 -16.82 9.63 -12.17
C GLN A 354 -16.31 8.71 -11.06
N VAL A 355 -15.92 7.50 -11.44
CA VAL A 355 -15.16 6.58 -10.59
C VAL A 355 -13.89 6.20 -11.35
N VAL A 356 -12.73 6.45 -10.77
CA VAL A 356 -11.43 5.98 -11.25
C VAL A 356 -10.93 4.93 -10.28
N VAL A 357 -10.74 3.72 -10.77
CA VAL A 357 -10.23 2.60 -9.98
C VAL A 357 -8.70 2.57 -10.12
N THR A 358 -8.00 2.70 -9.00
CA THR A 358 -6.54 2.65 -8.88
C THR A 358 -6.10 1.34 -8.22
N HIS A 359 -4.79 1.13 -8.07
CA HIS A 359 -4.22 0.00 -7.31
C HIS A 359 -4.79 -1.39 -7.73
N GLN A 360 -4.66 -1.75 -9.01
CA GLN A 360 -5.16 -3.02 -9.58
C GLN A 360 -4.23 -3.68 -10.61
N HIS A 361 -4.10 -5.00 -10.52
CA HIS A 361 -3.27 -5.79 -11.43
C HIS A 361 -4.01 -6.94 -12.12
N GLY A 362 -3.68 -7.15 -13.39
CA GLY A 362 -4.11 -8.34 -14.14
C GLY A 362 -5.62 -8.45 -14.33
N ARG A 363 -6.19 -9.64 -14.08
CA ARG A 363 -7.61 -9.94 -14.40
C ARG A 363 -8.62 -9.27 -13.47
N SER A 364 -8.18 -8.76 -12.31
CA SER A 364 -9.04 -8.01 -11.38
C SER A 364 -9.52 -6.68 -11.99
N ARG A 365 -8.84 -6.18 -13.03
CA ARG A 365 -9.09 -4.90 -13.72
C ARG A 365 -10.45 -4.79 -14.39
N ASP A 366 -10.97 -5.89 -14.95
CA ASP A 366 -12.27 -5.89 -15.63
C ASP A 366 -13.45 -6.03 -14.67
N ARG A 367 -13.18 -6.28 -13.37
CA ARG A 367 -14.20 -6.47 -12.32
C ARG A 367 -15.13 -5.26 -12.23
N TYR A 368 -14.55 -4.05 -12.26
CA TYR A 368 -15.30 -2.82 -12.05
C TYR A 368 -15.91 -2.22 -13.33
N LYS A 369 -15.37 -2.54 -14.52
CA LYS A 369 -15.87 -2.00 -15.81
C LYS A 369 -17.34 -2.31 -16.07
N ASN A 370 -17.83 -3.43 -15.55
CA ASN A 370 -19.20 -3.90 -15.77
C ASN A 370 -20.09 -3.75 -14.52
N LYS A 371 -19.59 -3.14 -13.44
CA LYS A 371 -20.42 -2.82 -12.28
C LYS A 371 -21.44 -1.76 -12.69
N ASN A 372 -22.69 -1.95 -12.29
CA ASN A 372 -23.78 -1.03 -12.59
C ASN A 372 -23.79 0.14 -11.59
N TYR A 373 -22.64 0.80 -11.43
CA TYR A 373 -22.60 2.10 -10.77
C TYR A 373 -23.30 3.10 -11.70
N HIS A 374 -24.12 3.99 -11.15
CA HIS A 374 -24.71 5.09 -11.90
C HIS A 374 -23.66 6.19 -12.20
N ALA A 375 -22.45 5.78 -12.59
CA ALA A 375 -21.24 6.58 -12.75
C ALA A 375 -20.44 6.17 -13.99
N PHE A 376 -19.56 7.06 -14.45
CA PHE A 376 -18.56 6.77 -15.46
C PHE A 376 -17.34 6.10 -14.82
N VAL A 377 -17.15 4.80 -15.07
CA VAL A 377 -16.10 4.00 -14.43
C VAL A 377 -14.87 3.86 -15.33
N TRP A 378 -13.74 4.39 -14.88
CA TRP A 378 -12.41 4.23 -15.45
C TRP A 378 -11.63 3.17 -14.68
N ALA A 379 -11.36 2.04 -15.33
CA ALA A 379 -10.50 0.99 -14.79
C ALA A 379 -9.43 0.68 -15.85
N THR A 380 -8.43 1.55 -15.90
CA THR A 380 -7.31 1.55 -16.86
C THR A 380 -6.01 1.21 -16.16
N ASP A 381 -5.03 0.75 -16.93
CA ASP A 381 -3.72 0.28 -16.48
C ASP A 381 -2.61 0.76 -17.43
N ASP A 382 -2.86 1.87 -18.11
CA ASP A 382 -1.95 2.43 -19.09
C ASP A 382 -1.49 3.83 -18.70
N ARG A 383 -0.44 4.29 -19.37
CA ARG A 383 0.12 5.63 -19.18
C ARG A 383 -0.61 6.70 -20.01
N GLN A 384 -1.81 6.45 -20.54
CA GLN A 384 -2.55 7.48 -21.30
C GLN A 384 -3.19 8.48 -20.35
N ALA A 385 -3.23 9.74 -20.79
CA ALA A 385 -3.98 10.79 -20.11
C ALA A 385 -5.43 10.79 -20.60
N TYR A 386 -6.38 10.75 -19.66
CA TYR A 386 -7.81 10.68 -19.93
C TYR A 386 -8.52 11.95 -19.44
N PRO A 387 -9.19 12.72 -20.33
CA PRO A 387 -10.03 13.82 -19.90
C PRO A 387 -11.27 13.26 -19.19
N ILE A 388 -11.50 13.69 -17.95
CA ILE A 388 -12.67 13.29 -17.16
C ILE A 388 -13.69 14.41 -17.03
N PHE A 389 -13.27 15.67 -17.14
CA PHE A 389 -14.16 16.83 -17.16
C PHE A 389 -13.70 17.84 -18.20
N GLU A 390 -14.57 18.24 -19.12
CA GLU A 390 -14.27 19.20 -20.17
C GLU A 390 -15.53 19.96 -20.59
N ALA A 391 -15.40 21.27 -20.84
CA ALA A 391 -16.49 22.13 -21.32
C ALA A 391 -17.76 22.09 -20.45
N GLY A 392 -17.60 21.91 -19.13
CA GLY A 392 -18.71 21.83 -18.18
C GLY A 392 -19.44 20.48 -18.14
N GLU A 393 -18.92 19.44 -18.81
CA GLU A 393 -19.49 18.09 -18.79
C GLU A 393 -18.46 17.04 -18.34
N TRP A 394 -18.94 16.01 -17.65
CA TRP A 394 -18.18 14.81 -17.35
C TRP A 394 -18.07 13.91 -18.59
N SER A 395 -16.84 13.52 -18.89
CA SER A 395 -16.47 12.74 -20.06
C SER A 395 -16.64 11.24 -19.80
N PRO A 396 -17.34 10.50 -20.67
CA PRO A 396 -17.49 9.06 -20.54
C PRO A 396 -16.24 8.31 -21.04
N PRO A 397 -15.93 7.13 -20.49
CA PRO A 397 -14.91 6.24 -21.04
C PRO A 397 -15.23 5.80 -22.47
N PRO A 398 -14.23 5.60 -23.33
CA PRO A 398 -14.43 5.28 -24.74
C PRO A 398 -15.08 3.91 -24.98
N TRP A 399 -15.08 3.01 -24.00
CA TRP A 399 -15.72 1.70 -24.08
C TRP A 399 -17.19 1.69 -23.64
N MET A 400 -17.73 2.79 -23.10
CA MET A 400 -19.12 2.83 -22.65
C MET A 400 -20.10 2.92 -23.83
N THR A 401 -21.20 2.19 -23.75
CA THR A 401 -22.26 2.26 -24.78
C THR A 401 -23.06 3.55 -24.65
N SER A 402 -23.69 4.01 -25.73
CA SER A 402 -24.60 5.18 -25.67
C SER A 402 -25.75 5.00 -24.67
N GLU A 403 -26.18 3.76 -24.44
CA GLU A 403 -27.19 3.40 -23.44
C GLU A 403 -26.65 3.58 -22.02
N GLY A 404 -25.43 3.12 -21.73
CA GLY A 404 -24.76 3.34 -20.45
C GLY A 404 -24.51 4.83 -20.19
N ILE A 405 -24.08 5.57 -21.21
CA ILE A 405 -23.90 7.03 -21.12
C ILE A 405 -25.22 7.74 -20.80
N ALA A 406 -26.31 7.35 -21.46
CA ALA A 406 -27.63 7.89 -21.16
C ALA A 406 -28.12 7.50 -19.76
N LEU A 407 -27.77 6.30 -19.27
CA LEU A 407 -28.14 5.86 -17.94
C LEU A 407 -27.51 6.72 -16.85
N VAL A 408 -26.19 7.01 -16.95
CA VAL A 408 -25.49 7.90 -16.00
C VAL A 408 -26.10 9.30 -16.07
N ARG A 409 -26.22 9.87 -17.28
CA ARG A 409 -26.74 11.24 -17.47
C ARG A 409 -28.20 11.42 -17.03
N ASN A 410 -29.04 10.39 -17.12
CA ASN A 410 -30.45 10.45 -16.69
C ASN A 410 -30.68 9.89 -15.29
N GLY A 411 -29.70 9.17 -14.73
CA GLY A 411 -29.78 8.44 -13.47
C GLY A 411 -29.41 9.27 -12.26
N GLY A 412 -28.81 10.45 -12.44
CA GLY A 412 -28.65 11.43 -11.37
C GLY A 412 -30.01 11.93 -10.91
N ASP A 413 -30.58 11.33 -9.87
CA ASP A 413 -31.77 11.88 -9.21
C ASP A 413 -31.36 13.20 -8.53
N PRO A 414 -31.82 14.36 -9.01
CA PRO A 414 -31.46 15.66 -8.41
C PRO A 414 -31.95 15.81 -6.96
N THR A 415 -32.79 14.89 -6.48
CA THR A 415 -33.37 14.91 -5.13
C THR A 415 -32.54 14.17 -4.08
N GLN A 416 -31.63 13.27 -4.48
CA GLN A 416 -30.64 12.67 -3.55
C GLN A 416 -29.42 13.60 -3.36
N ARG A 417 -28.98 14.29 -4.42
CA ARG A 417 -27.89 15.30 -4.38
C ARG A 417 -28.20 16.57 -3.57
N ASN A 418 -29.37 16.69 -2.93
CA ASN A 418 -29.88 17.99 -2.45
C ASN A 418 -30.41 18.02 -1.01
N TRP A 419 -30.19 16.99 -0.19
CA TRP A 419 -30.71 17.04 1.19
C TRP A 419 -29.82 17.84 2.17
N PHE A 420 -28.51 17.95 1.94
CA PHE A 420 -27.60 18.68 2.86
C PHE A 420 -26.89 19.92 2.27
N GLY A 421 -26.74 20.04 0.94
CA GLY A 421 -25.96 21.13 0.31
C GLY A 421 -26.65 22.50 0.18
N THR A 422 -27.98 22.60 0.32
CA THR A 422 -28.71 23.86 0.09
C THR A 422 -28.78 24.82 1.28
N ALA A 423 -27.94 24.63 2.30
CA ALA A 423 -27.92 25.48 3.48
C ALA A 423 -26.53 25.90 3.94
N LEU A 424 -25.64 26.33 3.04
CA LEU A 424 -24.54 27.26 3.35
C LEU A 424 -23.94 27.88 2.07
N GLU A 425 -24.73 28.73 1.41
CA GLU A 425 -24.19 29.76 0.50
C GLU A 425 -23.39 30.78 1.33
N SER A 426 -22.18 30.40 1.72
CA SER A 426 -21.10 31.34 1.97
C SER A 426 -19.80 30.61 1.67
N ALA A 427 -19.10 31.06 0.63
CA ALA A 427 -17.75 30.64 0.25
C ALA A 427 -16.67 30.86 1.33
N ASP A 428 -17.07 31.10 2.58
CA ASP A 428 -16.28 31.52 3.73
C ASP A 428 -16.68 30.77 5.02
N ALA A 429 -17.69 29.88 4.97
CA ALA A 429 -17.97 28.96 6.05
C ALA A 429 -17.29 27.65 5.71
N GLY A 430 -16.13 27.40 6.31
CA GLY A 430 -15.36 26.17 6.11
C GLY A 430 -16.27 24.96 6.28
N LEU A 431 -16.46 24.21 5.18
CA LEU A 431 -17.08 22.90 5.22
C LEU A 431 -16.24 22.06 6.18
N LEU A 432 -16.87 21.60 7.25
CA LEU A 432 -16.21 20.80 8.27
C LEU A 432 -16.10 19.38 7.75
N LEU A 433 -14.94 19.06 7.18
CA LEU A 433 -14.61 17.69 6.81
C LEU A 433 -14.37 16.86 8.08
N PRO A 434 -14.57 15.53 8.02
CA PRO A 434 -14.16 14.63 9.10
C PRO A 434 -12.66 14.77 9.40
N THR A 435 -12.31 14.70 10.68
CA THR A 435 -10.92 14.85 11.12
C THR A 435 -10.13 13.54 11.01
N CYS A 436 -8.86 13.62 10.63
CA CYS A 436 -7.91 12.51 10.67
C CYS A 436 -7.31 12.27 12.08
N GLU A 437 -7.65 13.11 13.06
CA GLU A 437 -7.16 12.99 14.43
C GLU A 437 -7.56 11.65 15.06
N ARG A 438 -6.64 11.10 15.87
CA ARG A 438 -6.91 9.85 16.62
C ARG A 438 -8.10 10.03 17.56
N ALA A 439 -9.05 9.14 17.47
CA ALA A 439 -10.20 9.04 18.37
C ALA A 439 -9.87 8.20 19.62
N GLU A 440 -10.81 8.20 20.56
CA GLU A 440 -10.74 7.31 21.73
C GLU A 440 -10.75 5.82 21.33
N PRO A 441 -10.10 4.93 22.12
CA PRO A 441 -9.98 3.53 21.76
C PRO A 441 -11.32 2.80 21.61
N ASP A 442 -11.49 2.13 20.47
CA ASP A 442 -12.65 1.30 20.16
C ASP A 442 -12.24 0.07 19.35
N LEU A 443 -12.00 -1.06 20.03
CA LEU A 443 -11.52 -2.30 19.41
C LEU A 443 -12.47 -2.86 18.33
N ALA A 444 -13.77 -2.61 18.42
CA ALA A 444 -14.71 -3.08 17.40
C ALA A 444 -14.58 -2.23 16.13
N ALA A 445 -14.43 -0.91 16.27
CA ALA A 445 -14.18 -0.01 15.15
C ALA A 445 -12.81 -0.25 14.48
N GLU A 446 -11.85 -0.85 15.19
CA GLU A 446 -10.56 -1.29 14.64
C GLU A 446 -10.65 -2.60 13.81
N GLY A 447 -11.84 -3.21 13.72
CA GLY A 447 -12.07 -4.44 12.97
C GLY A 447 -11.95 -5.73 13.79
N LEU A 448 -11.91 -5.67 15.12
CA LEU A 448 -11.87 -6.90 15.95
C LEU A 448 -13.27 -7.41 16.31
N ASP A 449 -13.48 -8.72 16.18
CA ASP A 449 -14.59 -9.40 16.85
C ASP A 449 -14.26 -9.56 18.35
N VAL A 450 -14.63 -8.53 19.11
CA VAL A 450 -14.37 -8.44 20.55
C VAL A 450 -15.09 -9.54 21.33
N ASP A 451 -16.32 -9.90 20.95
CA ASP A 451 -17.11 -10.90 21.65
C ASP A 451 -16.49 -12.31 21.46
N ALA A 452 -16.00 -12.61 20.26
CA ALA A 452 -15.25 -13.84 19.99
C ALA A 452 -13.94 -13.90 20.79
N LEU A 453 -13.19 -12.80 20.83
CA LEU A 453 -11.94 -12.70 21.60
C LEU A 453 -12.17 -12.88 23.11
N GLU A 454 -13.19 -12.21 23.67
CA GLU A 454 -13.56 -12.35 25.08
C GLU A 454 -13.94 -13.79 25.41
N SER A 455 -14.78 -14.42 24.58
CA SER A 455 -15.21 -15.81 24.76
C SER A 455 -14.03 -16.78 24.73
N ARG A 456 -13.10 -16.57 23.80
CA ARG A 456 -11.89 -17.38 23.60
C ARG A 456 -10.86 -17.22 24.72
N LEU A 457 -10.71 -16.01 25.26
CA LEU A 457 -9.64 -15.67 26.22
C LEU A 457 -10.09 -15.69 27.70
N SER A 458 -11.40 -15.71 27.96
CA SER A 458 -11.98 -15.78 29.32
C SER A 458 -12.17 -17.20 29.86
N GLY A 459 -11.97 -18.24 29.05
CA GLY A 459 -12.08 -19.62 29.48
C GLY A 459 -11.03 -19.99 30.55
N PRO A 460 -11.37 -20.82 31.56
CA PRO A 460 -10.38 -21.34 32.49
C PRO A 460 -9.30 -22.09 31.70
N SER A 461 -8.03 -21.87 32.04
CA SER A 461 -6.84 -22.43 31.37
C SER A 461 -6.69 -23.96 31.53
N GLY A 462 -7.73 -24.73 31.23
CA GLY A 462 -7.79 -26.18 31.36
C GLY A 462 -8.21 -26.86 30.06
N ASP A 463 -7.37 -27.77 29.60
CA ASP A 463 -7.49 -28.71 28.47
C ASP A 463 -7.53 -28.12 27.06
N VAL A 464 -6.35 -28.15 26.44
CA VAL A 464 -6.21 -28.26 24.98
C VAL A 464 -6.55 -29.70 24.61
N THR A 465 -7.80 -29.96 24.23
CA THR A 465 -8.08 -31.06 23.29
C THR A 465 -7.81 -30.53 21.89
N SER A 466 -6.80 -31.10 21.23
CA SER A 466 -6.53 -30.90 19.81
C SER A 466 -7.80 -31.17 18.97
N PRO A 467 -8.02 -30.49 17.84
CA PRO A 467 -9.04 -30.92 16.90
C PRO A 467 -8.61 -32.27 16.31
N ASP A 468 -9.41 -33.32 16.54
CA ASP A 468 -9.25 -34.59 15.87
C ASP A 468 -9.45 -34.38 14.36
N TYR A 469 -8.38 -34.57 13.59
CA TYR A 469 -8.50 -34.91 12.17
C TYR A 469 -9.14 -36.29 12.10
N GLU A 470 -10.43 -36.36 11.72
CA GLU A 470 -11.10 -37.64 11.45
C GLU A 470 -10.49 -38.30 10.21
N THR A 471 -9.50 -39.18 10.43
CA THR A 471 -9.11 -40.22 9.50
C THR A 471 -10.23 -41.28 9.45
N ASN A 472 -10.89 -41.33 8.30
CA ASN A 472 -11.97 -42.27 8.02
C ASN A 472 -11.40 -43.68 7.76
N GLU A 473 -11.26 -44.51 8.80
CA GLU A 473 -10.95 -45.94 8.70
C GLU A 473 -12.21 -46.80 8.92
N SER A 474 -12.76 -47.25 7.80
CA SER A 474 -13.31 -48.58 7.51
C SER A 474 -13.78 -49.45 8.69
N ALA A 475 -15.10 -49.56 8.85
CA ALA A 475 -15.72 -50.68 9.55
C ALA A 475 -16.26 -51.72 8.55
N GLU A 476 -15.65 -52.90 8.59
CA GLU A 476 -16.07 -54.12 7.92
C GLU A 476 -17.53 -54.49 8.25
N SER A 477 -18.30 -54.86 7.24
CA SER A 477 -19.51 -55.67 7.39
C SER A 477 -19.70 -56.51 6.14
N GLU A 478 -19.51 -57.83 6.29
CA GLU A 478 -19.85 -58.84 5.29
C GLU A 478 -21.35 -58.76 4.91
N PRO A 479 -21.70 -59.06 3.66
CA PRO A 479 -22.49 -60.27 3.45
C PRO A 479 -22.13 -61.08 2.19
N THR A 480 -22.36 -62.39 2.29
CA THR A 480 -22.18 -63.42 1.26
C THR A 480 -23.39 -63.48 0.26
N PRO A 481 -23.39 -64.33 -0.79
CA PRO A 481 -23.35 -63.89 -2.20
C PRO A 481 -24.64 -64.21 -2.98
N THR A 482 -24.97 -63.48 -4.04
CA THR A 482 -25.85 -63.99 -5.13
C THR A 482 -25.61 -63.25 -6.45
N GLU A 483 -25.16 -63.99 -7.46
CA GLU A 483 -25.16 -63.66 -8.90
C GLU A 483 -26.38 -64.34 -9.59
N PRO A 484 -26.72 -64.09 -10.90
CA PRO A 484 -26.11 -63.18 -11.88
C PRO A 484 -27.11 -62.38 -12.79
N ALA A 485 -26.51 -61.44 -13.53
CA ALA A 485 -26.80 -61.00 -14.92
C ALA A 485 -28.14 -60.32 -15.29
N VAL A 486 -28.07 -59.05 -15.73
CA VAL A 486 -28.48 -58.63 -17.10
C VAL A 486 -27.70 -57.36 -17.52
N SER A 487 -27.11 -57.38 -18.71
CA SER A 487 -26.44 -56.25 -19.38
C SER A 487 -27.40 -55.13 -19.79
N ALA A 488 -26.95 -53.87 -19.68
CA ALA A 488 -27.23 -52.80 -20.65
C ALA A 488 -26.30 -51.58 -20.47
N SER A 489 -25.39 -51.44 -21.44
CA SER A 489 -24.99 -50.19 -22.12
C SER A 489 -24.49 -48.96 -21.33
N THR A 490 -23.18 -48.77 -21.44
CA THR A 490 -22.44 -47.49 -21.36
C THR A 490 -22.99 -46.44 -22.34
N PRO A 491 -22.98 -45.16 -21.96
CA PRO A 491 -22.08 -44.23 -22.66
C PRO A 491 -21.13 -43.51 -21.69
N GLU A 492 -19.91 -43.31 -22.17
CA GLU A 492 -18.78 -42.67 -21.50
C GLU A 492 -19.14 -41.27 -20.99
N ALA A 493 -18.96 -41.06 -19.68
CA ALA A 493 -18.75 -39.75 -19.10
C ALA A 493 -17.27 -39.67 -18.73
N THR A 494 -16.51 -38.93 -19.53
CA THR A 494 -15.17 -38.46 -19.18
C THR A 494 -15.30 -37.52 -17.98
N THR A 495 -14.89 -37.99 -16.81
CA THR A 495 -14.58 -37.13 -15.66
C THR A 495 -13.24 -36.45 -15.95
N ALA A 496 -13.30 -35.20 -16.38
CA ALA A 496 -12.19 -34.28 -16.21
C ALA A 496 -12.16 -33.88 -14.73
N ASP A 497 -11.04 -34.13 -14.08
CA ASP A 497 -10.60 -33.38 -12.90
C ASP A 497 -10.61 -31.90 -13.28
N GLU A 498 -11.53 -31.13 -12.71
CA GLU A 498 -11.38 -29.68 -12.63
C GLU A 498 -10.42 -29.39 -11.47
N ALA A 499 -9.13 -29.47 -11.79
CA ALA A 499 -8.11 -28.76 -11.03
C ALA A 499 -8.35 -27.25 -11.25
N ASP A 500 -8.36 -26.51 -10.14
CA ASP A 500 -8.47 -25.06 -10.10
C ASP A 500 -7.36 -24.40 -10.97
N PRO A 501 -7.69 -23.76 -12.10
CA PRO A 501 -6.71 -23.21 -13.03
C PRO A 501 -6.06 -21.90 -12.55
N ASN A 502 -6.42 -21.38 -11.36
CA ASN A 502 -5.84 -20.13 -10.83
C ASN A 502 -4.58 -20.35 -9.97
N ALA A 503 -4.37 -21.52 -9.38
CA ALA A 503 -3.16 -21.80 -8.59
C ALA A 503 -1.93 -22.02 -9.48
N ASP A 504 -2.10 -22.68 -10.62
CA ASP A 504 -1.01 -22.97 -11.57
C ASP A 504 -0.56 -21.71 -12.35
N ALA A 505 -1.42 -20.70 -12.48
CA ALA A 505 -1.11 -19.46 -13.19
C ALA A 505 -0.24 -18.49 -12.35
N LEU A 506 -0.46 -18.42 -11.03
CA LEU A 506 0.33 -17.59 -10.12
C LEU A 506 1.70 -18.21 -9.80
N THR A 507 1.75 -19.54 -9.71
CA THR A 507 3.01 -20.30 -9.56
C THR A 507 3.90 -20.14 -10.81
N SER A 508 3.30 -20.12 -12.00
CA SER A 508 4.01 -19.94 -13.29
C SER A 508 4.55 -18.52 -13.53
N ILE A 509 4.03 -17.52 -12.81
CA ILE A 509 4.49 -16.12 -12.91
C ILE A 509 5.66 -15.87 -11.94
N HIS A 510 5.60 -16.41 -10.71
CA HIS A 510 6.71 -16.32 -9.75
C HIS A 510 7.94 -17.12 -10.21
N ASP A 511 7.76 -18.35 -10.72
CA ASP A 511 8.85 -19.14 -11.31
C ASP A 511 9.52 -18.45 -12.51
N ARG A 512 8.84 -17.51 -13.18
CA ARG A 512 9.39 -16.74 -14.32
C ARG A 512 10.10 -15.45 -13.88
N LEU A 513 9.69 -14.84 -12.78
CA LEU A 513 10.38 -13.67 -12.21
C LEU A 513 11.69 -14.09 -11.54
N ASP A 514 11.68 -15.17 -10.74
CA ASP A 514 12.88 -15.72 -10.10
C ASP A 514 13.91 -16.28 -11.12
N ALA A 515 13.43 -16.81 -12.25
CA ALA A 515 14.30 -17.30 -13.34
C ALA A 515 14.93 -16.19 -14.20
N ILE A 516 14.36 -14.97 -14.19
CA ILE A 516 14.93 -13.79 -14.86
C ILE A 516 15.92 -13.10 -13.92
N GLU A 517 15.59 -13.02 -12.63
CA GLU A 517 16.45 -12.45 -11.59
C GLU A 517 17.72 -13.30 -11.35
N SER A 518 17.60 -14.63 -11.41
CA SER A 518 18.74 -15.56 -11.33
C SER A 518 19.58 -15.71 -12.62
N HIS A 519 19.28 -14.95 -13.69
CA HIS A 519 20.07 -14.92 -14.93
C HIS A 519 20.67 -13.55 -15.26
N LEU A 520 20.57 -12.57 -14.36
CA LEU A 520 21.17 -11.24 -14.51
C LEU A 520 22.31 -11.02 -13.50
N GLU A 521 23.34 -11.85 -13.59
CA GLU A 521 24.71 -11.36 -13.38
C GLU A 521 25.59 -11.82 -14.54
N PRO A 522 26.29 -10.86 -15.14
CA PRO A 522 27.73 -10.80 -14.85
C PRO A 522 28.07 -9.45 -14.23
N GLU A 523 28.90 -9.45 -13.18
CA GLU A 523 29.51 -8.25 -12.60
C GLU A 523 30.08 -7.33 -13.72
N GLU A 524 29.37 -6.25 -14.04
CA GLU A 524 29.85 -5.21 -14.95
C GLU A 524 30.87 -4.34 -14.21
N GLN A 525 32.14 -4.73 -14.28
CA GLN A 525 33.24 -3.91 -13.77
C GLN A 525 33.33 -2.63 -14.62
N THR A 526 32.83 -1.51 -14.09
CA THR A 526 32.89 -0.22 -14.78
C THR A 526 34.27 0.41 -14.58
N VAL A 527 34.98 0.72 -15.68
CA VAL A 527 36.35 1.27 -15.65
C VAL A 527 36.39 2.59 -16.39
N GLU A 528 36.87 3.65 -15.74
CA GLU A 528 37.02 4.95 -16.39
C GLU A 528 38.13 4.93 -17.44
N ALA A 529 37.87 5.50 -18.61
CA ALA A 529 38.83 5.59 -19.69
C ALA A 529 38.87 6.98 -20.30
N ARG A 530 40.06 7.44 -20.69
CA ARG A 530 40.24 8.69 -21.43
C ARG A 530 40.50 8.40 -22.91
N VAL A 531 39.74 9.07 -23.78
CA VAL A 531 39.94 9.03 -25.23
C VAL A 531 41.24 9.75 -25.60
N VAL A 532 42.07 9.10 -26.40
CA VAL A 532 43.33 9.62 -26.95
C VAL A 532 43.30 9.48 -28.48
N ASP A 533 43.39 10.59 -29.19
CA ASP A 533 43.59 10.58 -30.65
C ASP A 533 45.07 10.35 -30.96
N ALA A 534 45.38 9.24 -31.63
CA ALA A 534 46.73 8.86 -32.02
C ALA A 534 47.11 9.36 -33.44
N GLY A 535 46.19 10.03 -34.14
CA GLY A 535 46.35 10.45 -35.54
C GLY A 535 45.96 9.35 -36.55
N ASP A 536 45.95 9.71 -37.84
CA ASP A 536 45.59 8.82 -38.97
C ASP A 536 44.23 8.10 -38.84
N GLY A 537 43.28 8.72 -38.13
CA GLY A 537 41.94 8.17 -37.89
C GLY A 537 41.90 7.09 -36.80
N VAL A 538 42.97 6.93 -36.02
CA VAL A 538 43.05 5.95 -34.93
C VAL A 538 42.72 6.63 -33.59
N THR A 539 41.64 6.18 -32.95
CA THR A 539 41.27 6.55 -31.58
C THR A 539 41.63 5.42 -30.63
N MET A 540 42.28 5.74 -29.51
CA MET A 540 42.64 4.79 -28.45
C MET A 540 41.93 5.18 -27.14
N LEU A 541 41.56 4.19 -26.33
CA LEU A 541 41.06 4.39 -24.97
C LEU A 541 42.17 4.07 -23.99
N ARG A 542 42.53 5.03 -23.13
CA ARG A 542 43.46 4.81 -22.02
C ARG A 542 42.66 4.61 -20.75
N LEU A 543 42.66 3.39 -20.21
CA LEU A 543 42.08 3.11 -18.90
C LEU A 543 42.82 3.93 -17.83
N LEU A 544 42.06 4.52 -16.91
CA LEU A 544 42.55 5.26 -15.76
C LEU A 544 42.59 4.32 -14.54
N ASP A 545 43.59 4.48 -13.69
CA ASP A 545 43.67 3.73 -12.43
C ASP A 545 42.43 4.10 -11.57
N THR A 546 41.72 3.09 -11.06
CA THR A 546 40.68 3.29 -10.04
C THR A 546 41.34 3.53 -8.67
N GLU A 547 40.62 4.10 -7.70
CA GLU A 547 41.19 4.43 -6.38
C GLU A 547 41.75 3.20 -5.62
N ASP A 548 41.37 1.98 -6.03
CA ASP A 548 41.89 0.71 -5.52
C ASP A 548 43.12 0.14 -6.26
N GLY A 549 43.64 0.84 -7.28
CA GLY A 549 44.96 0.60 -7.86
C GLY A 549 45.11 -0.60 -8.80
N ASP A 550 44.03 -1.29 -9.18
CA ASP A 550 44.06 -2.39 -10.13
C ASP A 550 43.45 -1.99 -11.49
N VAL A 551 44.29 -1.92 -12.52
CA VAL A 551 43.86 -1.83 -13.93
C VAL A 551 43.53 -3.24 -14.43
N PRO A 552 42.41 -3.46 -15.14
CA PRO A 552 42.10 -4.78 -15.70
C PRO A 552 43.23 -5.32 -16.60
N ASP A 553 43.63 -6.57 -16.41
CA ASP A 553 44.67 -7.24 -17.20
C ASP A 553 44.13 -7.66 -18.59
N LEU A 554 43.98 -6.68 -19.48
CA LEU A 554 43.53 -6.90 -20.86
C LEU A 554 44.65 -7.54 -21.71
N LYS A 555 44.32 -8.61 -22.42
CA LYS A 555 45.27 -9.33 -23.29
C LYS A 555 45.20 -8.83 -24.73
N HIS A 556 46.33 -8.96 -25.44
CA HIS A 556 46.38 -8.62 -26.86
C HIS A 556 45.39 -9.48 -27.67
N GLY A 557 44.43 -8.83 -28.34
CA GLY A 557 43.39 -9.48 -29.15
C GLY A 557 42.05 -9.64 -28.44
N GLU A 558 41.90 -9.13 -27.22
CA GLU A 558 40.64 -9.09 -26.48
C GLU A 558 39.72 -7.97 -26.99
N GLU A 559 38.44 -8.29 -27.19
CA GLU A 559 37.41 -7.35 -27.63
C GLU A 559 36.61 -6.88 -26.41
N VAL A 560 36.47 -5.56 -26.24
CA VAL A 560 35.79 -4.96 -25.09
C VAL A 560 34.63 -4.11 -25.58
N ALA A 561 33.46 -4.27 -24.96
CA ALA A 561 32.29 -3.43 -25.19
C ALA A 561 32.41 -2.13 -24.38
N VAL A 562 32.16 -0.99 -25.01
CA VAL A 562 32.29 0.33 -24.38
C VAL A 562 30.95 1.05 -24.44
N THR A 563 30.43 1.41 -23.27
CA THR A 563 29.22 2.24 -23.15
C THR A 563 29.63 3.68 -22.91
N LEU A 564 29.26 4.58 -23.83
CA LEU A 564 29.53 6.02 -23.70
C LEU A 564 28.41 6.67 -22.90
N ARG A 565 28.73 7.27 -21.75
CA ARG A 565 27.82 8.14 -20.99
C ARG A 565 28.21 9.60 -21.23
N GLU A 566 27.28 10.42 -21.70
CA GLU A 566 27.54 11.85 -21.89
C GLU A 566 27.69 12.54 -20.53
N SER A 567 28.85 13.16 -20.29
CA SER A 567 29.10 13.96 -19.09
C SER A 567 28.91 15.44 -19.43
N ALA A 568 27.90 16.08 -18.85
CA ALA A 568 27.74 17.52 -18.93
C ALA A 568 28.83 18.20 -18.08
N LYS A 569 29.83 18.82 -18.73
CA LYS A 569 30.69 19.82 -18.08
C LYS A 569 30.86 21.06 -18.96
N ALA A 570 30.53 22.18 -18.33
CA ALA A 570 30.32 23.51 -18.87
C ALA A 570 31.50 24.13 -19.62
N GLU A 571 31.18 24.94 -20.63
CA GLU A 571 32.11 25.90 -21.22
C GLU A 571 32.56 26.96 -20.19
N VAL A 572 33.87 27.14 -20.21
CA VAL A 572 34.78 28.01 -19.46
C VAL A 572 34.42 29.51 -19.50
N THR A 573 34.65 30.24 -18.41
CA THR A 573 35.16 31.63 -18.48
C THR A 573 36.32 31.87 -17.49
N SER A 574 37.45 32.33 -18.04
CA SER A 574 38.63 32.84 -17.31
C SER A 574 38.51 34.34 -17.01
N PRO A 575 39.32 34.88 -16.08
CA PRO A 575 40.53 35.60 -16.51
C PRO A 575 41.85 34.94 -16.13
#